data_AF-A0A2T2UQJ3-F1
#
_entry.id   AF-A0A2T2UQJ3-F1
#
_cell.length_a   1.000
_cell.length_b   1.000
_cell.length_c   1.000
_cell.angle_alpha   90.00
_cell.angle_beta   90.00
_cell.angle_gamma   90.00
#
_symmetry.space_group_name_H-M   'P 1'
#
loop_
_entity.id
_entity.type
_entity.pdbx_description
1 polymer ?
#
loop_
_entity_poly.entity_id
_entity_poly.type
_entity_poly.pdbx_seq_one_letter_code
_entity_poly.pdbx_strand_id
1 'polypeptide(L)' 'MPKTVEAVVDDDGYIRLPDSISLKRDQRVLVTILEEEEERASEPQITETALLSEEALAEDWTREEEEEAWAHLQPDP' A
#
# COMPACT_ATOMS: atom_id res chain seq x y z
N MET A 1 12.75 -3.90 -12.73
CA MET A 1 11.77 -3.69 -11.64
C MET A 1 10.46 -4.34 -12.03
N PRO A 2 9.77 -5.06 -11.11
CA PRO A 2 8.41 -5.52 -11.38
C PRO A 2 7.50 -4.31 -11.61
N LYS A 3 6.59 -4.42 -12.59
CA LYS A 3 5.57 -3.39 -12.83
C LYS A 3 4.27 -3.89 -12.23
N THR A 4 3.76 -3.18 -11.24
CA THR A 4 2.41 -3.39 -10.71
C THR A 4 1.47 -2.43 -11.43
N VAL A 5 0.32 -2.92 -11.86
CA VAL A 5 -0.73 -2.11 -12.47
C VAL A 5 -2.01 -2.42 -11.72
N GLU A 6 -2.69 -1.37 -11.27
CA GLU A 6 -4.00 -1.50 -10.65
C GLU A 6 -5.06 -1.71 -11.73
N ALA A 7 -5.96 -2.64 -11.49
CA ALA A 7 -7.00 -3.03 -12.42
C ALA A 7 -8.35 -2.95 -11.72
N VAL A 8 -9.40 -2.65 -12.48
CA VAL A 8 -10.75 -2.50 -11.95
C VAL A 8 -11.57 -3.72 -12.40
N VAL A 9 -12.46 -4.20 -11.55
CA VAL A 9 -13.43 -5.23 -11.92
C VAL A 9 -14.66 -4.53 -12.48
N ASP A 10 -15.11 -4.94 -13.68
CA ASP A 10 -16.34 -4.40 -14.27
C ASP A 10 -17.61 -5.04 -13.69
N ASP A 11 -18.78 -4.54 -14.11
CA ASP A 11 -20.09 -5.03 -13.65
C ASP A 11 -20.34 -6.51 -13.96
N ASP A 12 -19.61 -7.09 -14.92
CA ASP A 12 -19.68 -8.50 -15.31
C ASP A 12 -18.70 -9.38 -14.51
N GLY A 13 -17.88 -8.79 -13.64
CA GLY A 13 -16.90 -9.49 -12.81
C GLY A 13 -15.56 -9.74 -13.51
N TYR A 14 -15.26 -9.07 -14.63
CA TYR A 14 -14.01 -9.22 -15.36
C TYR A 14 -12.98 -8.15 -15.01
N ILE A 15 -11.71 -8.56 -14.93
CA ILE A 15 -10.59 -7.65 -14.72
C ILE A 15 -10.40 -6.78 -15.97
N ARG A 16 -10.49 -5.47 -15.80
CA ARG A 16 -10.19 -4.45 -16.80
C ARG A 16 -8.90 -3.73 -16.42
N LEU A 17 -7.92 -3.82 -17.31
CA LEU A 17 -6.68 -3.06 -17.21
C LEU A 17 -6.95 -1.62 -17.71
N PRO A 18 -6.68 -0.58 -16.92
CA PRO A 18 -6.92 0.81 -17.32
C PRO A 18 -6.00 1.27 -18.46
N ASP A 19 -4.81 0.68 -18.57
CA ASP A 19 -3.86 0.90 -19.66
C ASP A 19 -3.57 -0.38 -20.45
N SER A 20 -3.16 -0.22 -21.71
CA SER A 20 -2.70 -1.33 -22.54
C SER A 20 -1.35 -1.86 -22.03
N ILE A 21 -1.35 -2.98 -21.31
CA ILE A 21 -0.13 -3.63 -20.83
C ILE A 21 0.41 -4.57 -21.93
N SER A 22 1.65 -4.34 -22.36
CA SER A 22 2.36 -5.28 -23.26
C SER A 22 3.01 -6.39 -22.46
N LEU A 23 2.48 -7.61 -22.58
CA LEU A 23 3.06 -8.81 -21.99
C LEU A 23 3.89 -9.58 -23.02
N LYS A 24 5.01 -10.16 -22.59
CA LYS A 24 5.81 -11.06 -23.42
C LYS A 24 5.17 -12.45 -23.43
N ARG A 25 5.44 -13.21 -24.49
CA ARG A 25 5.06 -14.63 -24.56
C ARG A 25 5.63 -15.38 -23.34
N ASP A 26 4.81 -16.24 -22.74
CA ASP A 26 5.15 -17.08 -21.58
C ASP A 26 5.56 -16.30 -20.31
N GLN A 27 5.20 -15.02 -20.21
CA GLN A 27 5.48 -14.20 -19.04
C GLN A 27 4.60 -14.62 -17.85
N ARG A 28 5.23 -14.88 -16.70
CA ARG A 28 4.53 -15.11 -15.43
C ARG A 28 3.99 -13.78 -14.90
N VAL A 29 2.72 -13.78 -14.49
CA VAL A 29 2.04 -12.64 -13.86
C VAL A 29 1.53 -13.05 -12.49
N LEU A 30 1.38 -12.06 -11.61
CA LEU A 30 0.74 -12.20 -10.30
C LEU A 30 -0.53 -11.37 -10.32
N VAL A 31 -1.62 -11.94 -9.83
CA VAL A 31 -2.87 -11.22 -9.58
C VAL A 31 -3.09 -11.22 -8.08
N THR A 32 -3.26 -10.04 -7.53
CA THR A 32 -3.63 -9.83 -6.13
C THR A 32 -5.01 -9.20 -6.12
N ILE A 33 -5.95 -9.80 -5.39
CA ILE A 33 -7.27 -9.22 -5.17
C ILE A 33 -7.16 -8.31 -3.95
N LEU A 34 -7.52 -7.04 -4.10
CA LEU A 34 -7.54 -6.08 -3.01
C LEU A 34 -8.95 -6.09 -2.41
N GLU A 35 -9.02 -6.17 -1.08
CA GLU A 35 -10.30 -6.03 -0.35
C GLU A 35 -10.81 -4.59 -0.48
N GLU A 36 -12.13 -4.45 -0.59
CA GLU A 36 -12.78 -3.16 -0.77
C GLU A 36 -12.56 -2.26 0.46
N GLU A 37 -12.39 -0.96 0.23
CA GLU A 37 -12.16 0.00 1.31
C GLU A 37 -13.36 0.06 2.28
N GLU A 38 -14.58 -0.18 1.80
CA GLU A 38 -15.77 -0.32 2.65
C GLU A 38 -15.72 -1.51 3.62
N GLU A 39 -15.08 -2.62 3.26
CA GLU A 39 -14.85 -3.76 4.17
C GLU A 39 -13.81 -3.39 5.23
N ARG A 40 -12.75 -2.66 4.86
CA ARG A 40 -11.76 -2.12 5.81
C ARG A 40 -12.28 -0.99 6.70
N ALA A 41 -13.25 -0.21 6.25
CA ALA A 41 -13.84 0.89 7.03
C ALA A 41 -14.94 0.42 8.01
N SER A 42 -15.50 -0.78 7.78
CA SER A 42 -16.53 -1.37 8.64
C SER A 42 -15.97 -2.00 9.92
N GLU A 43 -14.65 -2.17 9.99
CA GLU A 43 -13.96 -2.62 11.18
C GLU A 43 -12.89 -1.58 11.54
N PRO A 44 -12.86 -1.01 12.76
CA PRO A 44 -11.68 -0.31 13.22
C PRO A 44 -10.59 -1.37 13.50
N GLN A 45 -10.04 -2.00 12.45
CA GLN A 45 -8.83 -2.82 12.56
C GLN A 45 -7.62 -1.90 12.68
N ILE A 46 -7.63 -1.01 13.67
CA ILE A 46 -6.38 -0.74 14.34
C ILE A 46 -6.12 -2.00 15.15
N THR A 47 -5.52 -3.01 14.50
CA THR A 47 -5.22 -4.29 15.11
C THR A 47 -4.55 -4.00 16.45
N GLU A 48 -4.97 -4.62 17.55
CA GLU A 48 -4.38 -4.36 18.88
C GLU A 48 -2.84 -4.42 18.86
N THR A 49 -2.28 -5.24 17.97
CA THR A 49 -0.85 -5.31 17.68
C THR A 49 -0.25 -4.00 17.16
N ALA A 50 -0.95 -3.23 16.33
CA ALA A 50 -0.52 -1.91 15.86
C ALA A 50 -0.51 -0.89 17.00
N LEU A 51 -1.53 -0.89 17.88
CA LEU A 51 -1.56 -0.03 19.08
C LEU A 51 -0.43 -0.40 20.06
N LEU A 52 -0.18 -1.70 20.27
CA LEU A 52 0.91 -2.18 21.13
C LEU A 52 2.29 -1.90 20.52
N SER A 53 2.39 -1.84 19.19
CA SER A 53 3.62 -1.52 18.49
C SER A 53 3.89 -0.02 18.48
N GLU A 54 2.85 0.82 18.46
CA GLU A 54 2.99 2.29 18.51
C GLU A 54 3.76 2.74 19.76
N GLU A 55 3.40 2.25 20.94
CA GLU A 55 4.08 2.60 22.20
C GLU A 55 5.56 2.18 22.18
N ALA A 56 5.86 0.97 21.68
CA ALA A 56 7.21 0.45 21.62
C ALA A 56 8.10 1.15 20.57
N LEU A 57 7.55 1.59 19.44
CA LEU A 57 8.30 2.31 18.41
C LEU A 57 8.47 3.80 18.75
N ALA A 58 7.51 4.41 19.45
CA ALA A 58 7.54 5.83 19.78
C ALA A 58 8.79 6.23 20.60
N GLU A 59 9.26 5.36 21.50
CA GLU A 59 10.42 5.64 22.36
C GLU A 59 11.71 5.97 21.58
N ASP A 60 11.87 5.41 20.38
CA ASP A 60 13.04 5.60 19.53
C ASP A 60 12.74 6.54 18.36
N TRP A 61 11.51 6.53 17.85
CA TRP A 61 11.12 7.19 16.61
C TRP A 61 10.64 8.64 16.79
N THR A 62 10.05 9.01 17.93
CA THR A 62 9.54 10.39 18.15
C THR A 62 10.60 11.32 18.75
N ARG A 63 11.89 11.02 18.56
CA ARG A 63 12.97 11.89 19.03
C ARG A 63 13.15 13.05 18.08
N GLU A 64 13.47 14.23 18.62
CA GLU A 64 13.72 15.44 17.83
C GLU A 64 14.84 15.22 16.80
N GLU A 65 15.85 14.41 17.13
CA GLU A 65 16.95 14.05 16.23
C GLU A 65 16.46 13.26 14.98
N GLU A 66 15.44 12.40 15.16
CA GLU A 66 14.82 11.69 14.04
C GLU A 66 13.98 12.67 13.22
N GLU A 67 13.14 13.49 13.83
CA GLU A 67 12.36 14.51 13.09
C GLU A 67 13.24 15.43 12.22
N GLU A 68 14.42 15.84 12.72
CA GLU A 68 15.42 16.58 11.95
C GLU A 68 15.99 15.76 10.78
N ALA A 69 16.36 14.50 11.03
CA ALA A 69 16.85 13.60 9.98
C ALA A 69 15.81 13.36 8.87
N TRP A 70 14.53 13.28 9.23
CA TRP A 70 13.42 13.07 8.30
C TRP A 70 13.11 14.33 7.49
N ALA A 71 13.22 15.51 8.09
CA ALA A 71 13.07 16.79 7.40
C ALA A 71 14.07 16.94 6.24
N HIS A 72 15.27 16.38 6.37
CA HIS A 72 16.30 16.39 5.33
C HIS A 72 16.03 15.48 4.13
N LEU A 73 15.05 14.57 4.23
CA LEU A 73 14.68 13.62 3.16
C LEU A 73 13.47 14.07 2.35
N GLN A 74 12.82 15.17 2.74
CA GLN A 74 11.73 15.76 1.96
C GLN A 74 12.28 16.34 0.65
N PRO A 75 11.70 16.02 -0.51
CA PRO A 75 12.06 16.68 -1.76
C PRO A 75 11.72 18.18 -1.67
N ASP A 76 12.59 19.04 -2.22
CA ASP A 76 12.28 20.45 -2.40
C ASP A 76 10.98 20.62 -3.23
N PRO A 77 10.17 21.65 -2.92
CA PRO A 77 8.88 21.90 -3.59
C PRO A 77 9.00 22.19 -5.09
#